data_AF-A0A7C6CL04-F1
#
_entry.id   AF-A0A7C6CL04-F1
#
_cell.length_a   1.000
_cell.length_b   1.000
_cell.length_c   1.000
_cell.angle_alpha   90.00
_cell.angle_beta   90.00
_cell.angle_gamma   90.00
#
_symmetry.space_group_name_H-M   'P 1'
#
loop_
_entity.id
_entity.type
_entity.pdbx_description
1 polymer ?
#
loop_
_entity_poly.entity_id
_entity_poly.type
_entity_poly.pdbx_seq_one_letter_code
_entity_poly.pdbx_strand_id
1 'polypeptide(L)'
;MKGAEFRGLIATILFSAFAVMAVFSLLDPFIADTTETLTVNTEKYYINLGWLQLYFATLLITFVLIIFFMEKNQVWALILGLVLGSIPLLEHYRLPSVVQVLNLFEQGAAKNIQTYIPYLAILLGALVVFGLLKITNRILR
;
A
#
# COMPACT_ATOMS: atom_id res chain seq x y z
N MET A 1 -28.55 -4.28 -14.01
CA MET A 1 -27.74 -3.11 -13.59
C MET A 1 -27.59 -2.19 -14.79
N LYS A 2 -27.99 -0.92 -14.68
CA LYS A 2 -28.02 0.02 -15.81
C LYS A 2 -26.57 0.42 -16.12
N GLY A 3 -26.15 0.38 -17.40
CA GLY A 3 -24.74 0.53 -17.79
C GLY A 3 -24.02 1.79 -17.25
N ALA A 4 -24.75 2.83 -16.86
CA ALA A 4 -24.21 4.02 -16.19
C ALA A 4 -23.64 3.74 -14.79
N GLU A 5 -24.30 2.90 -13.98
CA GLU A 5 -23.83 2.56 -12.62
C GLU A 5 -22.53 1.75 -12.68
N PHE A 6 -22.45 0.82 -13.62
CA PHE A 6 -21.26 0.01 -13.84
C PHE A 6 -20.06 0.84 -14.30
N ARG A 7 -20.28 1.79 -15.21
CA ARG A 7 -19.24 2.74 -15.65
C ARG A 7 -18.75 3.61 -14.50
N GLY A 8 -19.66 4.06 -13.62
CA GLY A 8 -19.30 4.80 -12.40
C GLY A 8 -18.40 3.99 -11.47
N LEU A 9 -18.74 2.73 -11.21
CA LEU A 9 -17.92 1.84 -10.37
C LEU A 9 -16.53 1.60 -10.96
N ILE A 10 -16.43 1.34 -12.26
CA ILE A 10 -15.14 1.16 -12.93
C ILE A 10 -14.30 2.44 -12.83
N ALA A 11 -14.90 3.61 -13.08
CA ALA A 11 -14.20 4.88 -12.98
C ALA A 11 -13.65 5.10 -11.56
N THR A 12 -14.43 4.78 -10.53
CA THR A 12 -14.00 4.84 -9.12
C THR A 12 -12.83 3.90 -8.82
N ILE A 13 -12.89 2.66 -9.31
CA ILE A 13 -11.81 1.68 -9.14
C ILE A 13 -10.53 2.17 -9.82
N LEU A 14 -10.64 2.58 -11.09
CA LEU A 14 -9.49 3.05 -11.87
C LEU A 14 -8.89 4.31 -11.27
N PHE A 15 -9.71 5.29 -10.90
CA PHE A 15 -9.24 6.52 -10.25
C PHE A 15 -8.43 6.20 -8.99
N SER A 16 -8.97 5.35 -8.11
CA SER A 16 -8.28 4.97 -6.87
C SER A 16 -6.97 4.24 -7.15
N ALA A 17 -6.97 3.28 -8.10
CA ALA A 17 -5.75 2.56 -8.48
C ALA A 17 -4.67 3.49 -9.05
N PHE A 18 -5.05 4.36 -9.98
CA PHE A 18 -4.12 5.32 -10.58
C PHE A 18 -3.64 6.37 -9.58
N ALA A 19 -4.49 6.83 -8.66
CA ALA A 19 -4.09 7.78 -7.63
C ALA A 19 -3.01 7.19 -6.72
N VAL A 20 -3.18 5.95 -6.26
CA VAL A 20 -2.14 5.26 -5.46
C VAL A 20 -0.82 5.19 -6.22
N MET A 21 -0.84 4.74 -7.48
CA MET A 21 0.38 4.62 -8.28
C MET A 21 1.04 5.99 -8.52
N ALA A 22 0.25 6.99 -8.94
CA ALA A 22 0.76 8.31 -9.27
C ALA A 22 1.35 9.02 -8.04
N VAL A 23 0.66 8.95 -6.90
CA VAL A 23 1.15 9.53 -5.65
C VAL A 23 2.42 8.82 -5.19
N PHE A 24 2.48 7.49 -5.26
CA PHE A 24 3.68 6.74 -4.91
C PHE A 24 4.86 7.17 -5.78
N SER A 25 4.72 7.14 -7.10
CA SER A 25 5.78 7.54 -8.02
C SER A 25 6.21 9.00 -7.85
N LEU A 26 5.30 9.88 -7.43
CA LEU A 26 5.61 11.27 -7.16
C LEU A 26 6.39 11.44 -5.86
N LEU A 27 6.10 10.64 -4.84
CA LEU A 27 6.76 10.69 -3.54
C LEU A 27 8.08 9.91 -3.49
N ASP A 28 8.21 8.86 -4.31
CA ASP A 28 9.37 7.96 -4.38
C ASP A 28 10.73 8.69 -4.38
N PRO A 29 10.98 9.71 -5.22
CA PRO A 29 12.28 10.39 -5.24
C PRO A 29 12.59 11.20 -3.96
N PHE A 30 11.62 11.42 -3.08
CA PHE A 30 11.78 12.24 -1.88
C PHE A 30 12.02 11.43 -0.61
N ILE A 31 11.82 10.11 -0.63
CA ILE A 31 11.94 9.26 0.55
C ILE A 31 13.16 8.36 0.39
N ALA A 32 14.10 8.49 1.34
CA ALA A 32 15.32 7.71 1.31
C ALA A 32 15.03 6.22 1.56
N ASP A 33 15.65 5.37 0.75
CA ASP A 33 15.69 3.93 1.00
C ASP A 33 16.42 3.66 2.32
N THR A 34 15.64 3.30 3.33
CA THR A 34 16.14 2.96 4.67
C THR A 34 15.77 1.53 4.97
N THR A 35 16.77 0.73 5.36
CA THR A 35 16.54 -0.66 5.77
C THR A 35 16.82 -0.79 7.25
N GLU A 36 15.85 -1.33 7.99
CA GLU A 36 16.01 -1.66 9.41
C GLU A 36 16.08 -3.16 9.62
N THR A 37 16.77 -3.56 10.68
CA THR A 37 16.90 -4.94 11.13
C THR A 37 16.09 -5.15 12.40
N LEU A 38 15.06 -6.01 12.34
CA LEU A 38 14.37 -6.49 13.52
C LEU A 38 14.96 -7.83 13.96
N THR A 39 15.42 -7.91 15.19
CA THR A 39 15.88 -9.19 15.79
C THR A 39 14.76 -9.80 16.60
N VAL A 40 14.26 -10.97 16.21
CA VAL A 40 13.26 -11.74 16.97
C VAL A 40 13.85 -13.12 17.26
N ASN A 41 13.95 -13.50 18.53
CA ASN A 41 14.47 -14.81 18.96
C ASN A 41 15.70 -15.26 18.17
N THR A 42 16.75 -14.43 18.15
CA THR A 42 18.03 -14.64 17.43
C THR A 42 18.01 -14.61 15.90
N GLU A 43 16.85 -14.53 15.24
CA GLU A 43 16.75 -14.34 13.79
C GLU A 43 16.67 -12.85 13.42
N LYS A 44 17.39 -12.44 12.38
CA LYS A 44 17.39 -11.07 11.84
C LYS A 44 16.41 -10.97 10.67
N TYR A 45 15.48 -10.04 10.79
CA TYR A 45 14.51 -9.70 9.75
C TYR A 45 14.85 -8.33 9.18
N TYR A 46 15.09 -8.28 7.87
CA TYR A 46 15.39 -7.02 7.18
C TYR A 46 14.12 -6.45 6.56
N ILE A 47 13.86 -5.17 6.80
CA ILE A 47 12.66 -4.47 6.34
C ILE A 47 13.08 -3.18 5.64
N ASN A 48 12.56 -2.95 4.42
CA ASN A 48 12.69 -1.63 3.79
C ASN A 48 11.65 -0.69 4.43
N LEU A 49 12.10 0.05 5.45
CA LEU A 49 11.29 1.03 6.15
C LEU A 49 10.97 2.23 5.27
N GLY A 50 11.88 2.62 4.37
CA GLY A 50 11.66 3.70 3.41
C GLY A 50 10.45 3.44 2.53
N TRP A 51 10.36 2.24 1.94
CA TRP A 51 9.20 1.82 1.15
C TRP A 51 7.92 1.79 1.98
N LEU A 52 7.96 1.31 3.24
CA LEU A 52 6.78 1.29 4.11
C LEU A 52 6.29 2.71 4.39
N GLN A 53 7.19 3.63 4.74
CA GLN A 53 6.86 5.04 4.99
C GLN A 53 6.27 5.69 3.75
N LEU A 54 6.90 5.48 2.59
CA LEU A 54 6.42 5.95 1.29
C LEU A 54 5.03 5.41 0.96
N TYR A 55 4.80 4.12 1.17
CA TYR A 55 3.50 3.50 0.95
C TYR A 55 2.42 4.08 1.86
N PHE A 56 2.67 4.22 3.17
CA PHE A 56 1.67 4.80 4.08
C PHE A 56 1.42 6.29 3.81
N ALA A 57 2.44 7.06 3.45
CA ALA A 57 2.27 8.45 3.00
C ALA A 57 1.42 8.52 1.72
N THR A 58 1.66 7.61 0.78
CA THR A 58 0.85 7.47 -0.45
C THR A 58 -0.61 7.20 -0.13
N LEU A 59 -0.89 6.26 0.79
CA LEU A 59 -2.27 5.97 1.20
C LEU A 59 -2.94 7.16 1.87
N LEU A 60 -2.23 7.90 2.71
CA LEU A 60 -2.76 9.08 3.38
C LEU A 60 -3.12 10.18 2.38
N ILE A 61 -2.24 10.51 1.44
CA ILE A 61 -2.53 11.51 0.40
C ILE A 61 -3.66 11.03 -0.51
N THR A 62 -3.64 9.76 -0.93
CA THR A 62 -4.70 9.18 -1.76
C THR A 62 -6.06 9.26 -1.05
N PHE A 63 -6.10 8.95 0.25
CA PHE A 63 -7.31 9.09 1.05
C PHE A 63 -7.82 10.54 1.08
N VAL A 64 -6.94 11.52 1.23
CA VAL A 64 -7.30 12.94 1.14
C VAL A 64 -7.88 13.28 -0.23
N LEU A 65 -7.25 12.83 -1.33
CA LEU A 65 -7.76 13.03 -2.70
C LEU A 65 -9.16 12.42 -2.87
N ILE A 66 -9.39 11.21 -2.36
CA ILE A 66 -10.70 10.56 -2.40
C ILE A 66 -11.76 11.41 -1.66
N ILE A 67 -11.42 12.00 -0.52
CA ILE A 67 -12.35 12.86 0.23
C ILE A 67 -12.77 14.08 -0.59
N PHE A 68 -11.86 14.67 -1.36
CA PHE A 68 -12.12 15.89 -2.12
C PHE A 68 -12.79 15.64 -3.47
N PHE A 69 -12.39 14.60 -4.19
CA PHE A 69 -12.74 14.43 -5.60
C PHE A 69 -13.75 13.31 -5.88
N MET A 70 -13.97 12.38 -4.96
CA MET A 70 -14.75 11.17 -5.23
C MET A 70 -16.02 11.05 -4.40
N GLU A 71 -16.99 10.32 -4.95
CA GLU A 71 -18.20 9.94 -4.22
C GLU A 71 -17.87 8.88 -3.17
N LYS A 72 -17.91 9.31 -1.91
CA LYS A 72 -17.40 8.55 -0.77
C LYS A 72 -18.26 7.32 -0.44
N ASN A 73 -19.51 7.29 -0.92
CA ASN A 73 -20.45 6.18 -0.73
C ASN A 73 -19.98 4.86 -1.38
N GLN A 74 -19.14 4.94 -2.40
CA GLN A 74 -18.63 3.77 -3.14
C GLN A 74 -17.38 3.16 -2.47
N VAL A 75 -17.43 2.96 -1.15
CA VAL A 75 -16.28 2.53 -0.32
C VAL A 75 -15.61 1.26 -0.88
N TRP A 76 -16.41 0.27 -1.29
CA TRP A 76 -15.87 -0.99 -1.82
C TRP A 76 -15.09 -0.81 -3.13
N ALA A 77 -15.60 0.03 -4.04
CA ALA A 77 -14.92 0.32 -5.30
C ALA A 77 -13.60 1.07 -5.06
N LEU A 78 -13.59 2.01 -4.11
CA LEU A 78 -12.39 2.75 -3.71
C LEU A 78 -11.32 1.82 -3.12
N ILE A 79 -11.70 0.90 -2.24
CA ILE A 79 -10.77 -0.07 -1.65
C ILE A 79 -10.26 -1.07 -2.67
N LEU A 80 -11.12 -1.59 -3.55
CA LEU A 80 -10.68 -2.47 -4.64
C LEU A 80 -9.66 -1.76 -5.53
N GLY A 81 -9.92 -0.51 -5.92
CA GLY A 81 -8.97 0.28 -6.69
C GLY A 81 -7.66 0.50 -5.94
N LEU A 82 -7.70 0.81 -4.65
CA LEU A 82 -6.50 1.01 -3.83
C LEU A 82 -5.64 -0.24 -3.77
N VAL A 83 -6.25 -1.41 -3.53
CA VAL A 83 -5.54 -2.70 -3.51
C VAL A 83 -4.94 -2.98 -4.89
N LEU A 84 -5.71 -2.82 -5.97
CA LEU A 84 -5.23 -3.04 -7.33
C LEU A 84 -4.06 -2.11 -7.70
N GLY A 85 -4.15 -0.83 -7.33
CA GLY A 85 -3.07 0.15 -7.52
C GLY A 85 -1.84 -0.10 -6.64
N SER A 86 -2.00 -0.82 -5.54
CA SER A 86 -0.89 -1.19 -4.65
C SER A 86 -0.11 -2.41 -5.14
N ILE A 87 -0.69 -3.25 -6.01
CA ILE A 87 -0.04 -4.46 -6.52
C ILE A 87 1.27 -4.12 -7.28
N PRO A 88 1.30 -3.17 -8.24
CA PRO A 88 2.54 -2.81 -8.93
C PRO A 88 3.63 -2.23 -8.01
N LEU A 89 3.24 -1.68 -6.85
CA LEU A 89 4.18 -1.11 -5.89
C LEU A 89 5.01 -2.18 -5.18
N LEU A 90 4.56 -3.45 -5.20
CA LEU A 90 5.32 -4.59 -4.67
C LEU A 90 6.67 -4.76 -5.38
N GLU A 91 6.75 -4.47 -6.68
CA GLU A 91 7.99 -4.58 -7.46
C GLU A 91 9.03 -3.50 -7.07
N HIS A 92 8.57 -2.45 -6.39
CA HIS A 92 9.40 -1.38 -5.85
C HIS A 92 9.90 -1.71 -4.43
N TYR A 93 9.34 -2.72 -3.76
CA TYR A 93 9.86 -3.19 -2.47
C TYR A 93 11.15 -3.95 -2.69
N ARG A 94 12.28 -3.25 -2.58
CA ARG A 94 13.62 -3.82 -2.76
C ARG A 94 14.39 -3.78 -1.45
N LEU A 95 14.92 -4.94 -1.05
CA LEU A 95 15.93 -5.00 0.00
C LEU A 95 17.31 -4.76 -0.61
N PRO A 96 18.25 -4.08 0.08
CA PRO A 96 19.60 -3.87 -0.41
C PRO A 96 20.29 -5.18 -0.82
N SER A 97 21.13 -5.16 -1.86
CA SER A 97 21.80 -6.36 -2.38
C SER A 97 22.61 -7.12 -1.33
N VAL A 98 23.20 -6.40 -0.35
CA VAL A 98 23.94 -7.00 0.77
C VAL A 98 23.04 -7.89 1.65
N VAL A 99 21.81 -7.46 1.89
CA VAL A 99 20.80 -8.22 2.64
C VAL A 99 20.35 -9.45 1.85
N GLN A 100 20.18 -9.30 0.53
CA GLN A 100 19.83 -10.44 -0.32
C GLN A 100 20.91 -11.52 -0.30
N VAL A 101 22.19 -11.13 -0.27
CA VAL A 101 23.33 -12.05 -0.17
C VAL A 101 23.36 -12.73 1.21
N LEU A 102 23.18 -12.00 2.31
CA LEU A 102 23.11 -12.57 3.66
C LEU A 102 21.96 -13.60 3.80
N ASN A 103 20.79 -13.28 3.23
CA ASN A 103 19.63 -14.18 3.19
C ASN A 103 19.82 -15.42 2.30
N LEU A 104 20.82 -15.45 1.39
CA LEU A 104 21.17 -16.65 0.63
C LEU A 104 22.01 -17.64 1.46
N PHE A 105 22.78 -17.13 2.43
CA PHE A 105 23.57 -17.93 3.35
C PHE A 105 22.77 -18.43 4.55
N GLU A 106 21.80 -17.67 5.02
CA GLU A 106 20.85 -18.09 6.07
C GLU A 106 19.64 -18.81 5.44
N GLN A 107 19.76 -20.12 5.17
CA GLN A 107 18.69 -20.98 4.64
C GLN A 107 17.58 -21.30 5.68
N GLY A 108 17.11 -20.30 6.43
CA GLY A 108 16.14 -20.44 7.52
C GLY A 108 14.74 -19.90 7.19
N ALA A 109 13.76 -20.27 8.04
CA ALA A 109 12.36 -19.85 7.97
C ALA A 109 12.14 -18.32 7.89
N ALA A 110 13.13 -17.53 8.33
CA ALA A 110 13.17 -16.07 8.22
C ALA A 110 12.98 -15.53 6.78
N LYS A 111 13.41 -16.28 5.75
CA LYS A 111 13.27 -15.90 4.34
C LYS A 111 11.80 -15.78 3.90
N ASN A 112 10.92 -16.60 4.50
CA ASN A 112 9.51 -16.62 4.15
C ASN A 112 8.80 -15.37 4.67
N ILE A 113 9.04 -14.98 5.92
CA ILE A 113 8.34 -13.86 6.56
C ILE A 113 8.69 -12.53 5.89
N GLN A 114 9.96 -12.29 5.55
CA GLN A 114 10.38 -11.04 4.89
C GLN A 114 9.67 -10.80 3.56
N THR A 115 9.37 -11.87 2.82
CA THR A 115 8.66 -11.81 1.54
C THR A 115 7.19 -11.38 1.71
N TYR A 116 6.57 -11.67 2.86
CA TYR A 116 5.17 -11.33 3.13
C TYR A 116 4.95 -9.92 3.67
N ILE A 117 5.99 -9.26 4.17
CA ILE A 117 5.90 -7.91 4.78
C ILE A 117 5.18 -6.91 3.87
N PRO A 118 5.56 -6.71 2.59
CA PRO A 118 4.90 -5.71 1.75
C PRO A 118 3.43 -6.07 1.46
N TYR A 119 3.08 -7.36 1.35
CA TYR A 119 1.70 -7.81 1.20
C TYR A 119 0.87 -7.51 2.45
N LEU A 120 1.42 -7.76 3.65
CA LEU A 120 0.76 -7.44 4.91
C LEU A 120 0.56 -5.93 5.06
N ALA A 121 1.55 -5.12 4.66
CA ALA A 121 1.42 -3.67 4.68
C ALA A 121 0.28 -3.17 3.78
N ILE A 122 0.12 -3.74 2.58
CA ILE A 122 -0.99 -3.42 1.67
C ILE A 122 -2.34 -3.77 2.30
N LEU A 123 -2.47 -4.99 2.84
CA LEU A 123 -3.73 -5.44 3.46
C LEU A 123 -4.10 -4.58 4.67
N LEU A 124 -3.14 -4.31 5.56
CA LEU A 124 -3.35 -3.46 6.73
C LEU A 124 -3.69 -2.02 6.30
N GLY A 125 -2.97 -1.47 5.33
CA GLY A 125 -3.22 -0.15 4.77
C GLY A 125 -4.63 -0.02 4.19
N ALA A 126 -5.06 -1.01 3.40
CA ALA A 126 -6.41 -1.05 2.84
C ALA A 126 -7.48 -1.12 3.94
N LEU A 127 -7.27 -1.92 5.00
CA LEU A 127 -8.19 -2.00 6.14
C LEU A 127 -8.30 -0.67 6.90
N VAL A 128 -7.17 0.01 7.11
CA VAL A 128 -7.14 1.34 7.74
C VAL A 128 -7.93 2.34 6.90
N VAL A 129 -7.67 2.42 5.59
CA VAL A 129 -8.40 3.33 4.70
C VAL A 129 -9.88 2.99 4.64
N PHE A 130 -10.25 1.70 4.67
CA PHE A 130 -11.66 1.29 4.74
C PHE A 130 -12.35 1.81 6.00
N GLY A 131 -11.69 1.66 7.16
CA GLY A 131 -12.18 2.20 8.43
C GLY A 131 -12.34 3.72 8.38
N LEU A 132 -11.33 4.43 7.88
CA LEU A 132 -11.35 5.88 7.74
C LEU A 132 -12.45 6.38 6.79
N LEU A 133 -12.65 5.72 5.64
CA LEU A 133 -13.73 6.05 4.71
C LEU A 133 -15.10 5.83 5.33
N LYS A 134 -15.30 4.74 6.09
CA LYS A 134 -16.56 4.51 6.81
C LYS A 134 -16.83 5.59 7.87
N ILE A 135 -15.82 5.98 8.64
CA ILE A 135 -15.94 7.05 9.63
C ILE A 135 -16.27 8.37 8.94
N THR A 136 -15.55 8.70 7.88
CA THR A 136 -15.74 9.94 7.10
C THR A 136 -17.15 10.01 6.51
N ASN A 137 -17.64 8.91 5.94
CA ASN A 137 -19.01 8.82 5.42
C ASN A 137 -20.07 8.99 6.50
N ARG A 138 -19.76 8.63 7.75
CA ARG A 138 -20.69 8.81 8.86
C ARG A 138 -20.72 10.26 9.34
N ILE A 139 -19.59 10.96 9.31
CA ILE A 139 -19.45 12.35 9.78
C ILE A 139 -19.95 13.35 8.74
N LEU A 140 -19.63 13.13 7.46
CA LEU A 140 -19.95 14.03 6.35
C LEU A 140 -21.30 13.74 5.69
N ARG A 141 -22.18 12.98 6.38
CA ARG A 141 -23.51 12.65 5.89
C ARG A 141 -24.53 13.73 6.23
#